data_AF-A0A936JV45-F1
#
_entry.id   AF-A0A936JV45-F1
#
_cell.length_a   1.000
_cell.length_b   1.000
_cell.length_c   1.000
_cell.angle_alpha   90.00
_cell.angle_beta   90.00
_cell.angle_gamma   90.00
#
_symmetry.space_group_name_H-M   'P 1'
#
loop_
_entity.id
_entity.type
_entity.pdbx_description
1 polymer ?
#
loop_
_entity_poly.entity_id
_entity_poly.type
_entity_poly.pdbx_seq_one_letter_code
_entity_poly.pdbx_strand_id
1 'polypeptide(L)'
;MTRPWTNFCAFLESARPDVEIVDGTGKTVYSPEFVGGLDEVRAALKGLASWAGASLEADLRLVDEKSRMVLASLRDPDILSRTSDVVEQDGGVYIRADRRRIVYTLNQPGFDTIREEGSPFHRQLLAARVVHEWGHLVHEARLIEVPETRRAEYDEAVGALEQCWTDIVEAMPARLEEDVTDELEGMHATRASAGRVLARATLSRLSDYVSNVFFRKYLTPDELSCYVRTNVRHHLNEELGPLAQLVRHAMEFQYLALAEIRDPMGYFLGTSYFEVIFFARGYSRSSECVRF
;
A
#
# COMPACT_ATOMS: atom_id res chain seq x y z
N MET A 1 -31.07 -24.64 -13.58
CA MET A 1 -30.17 -23.48 -13.52
C MET A 1 -28.77 -24.00 -13.24
N THR A 2 -27.79 -23.64 -14.07
CA THR A 2 -26.37 -24.00 -13.85
C THR A 2 -25.91 -23.36 -12.53
N ARG A 3 -25.13 -24.07 -11.71
CA ARG A 3 -24.62 -23.50 -10.46
C ARG A 3 -23.69 -22.33 -10.79
N PRO A 4 -23.78 -21.17 -10.10
CA PRO A 4 -22.96 -19.98 -10.39
C PRO A 4 -21.46 -20.24 -10.52
N TRP A 5 -20.90 -21.09 -9.66
CA TRP A 5 -19.48 -21.44 -9.70
C TRP A 5 -19.06 -22.25 -10.94
N THR A 6 -19.99 -22.79 -11.72
CA THR A 6 -19.67 -23.59 -12.92
C THR A 6 -18.99 -22.74 -13.98
N ASN A 7 -19.53 -21.55 -14.25
CA ASN A 7 -18.95 -20.62 -15.22
C ASN A 7 -17.59 -20.11 -14.74
N PHE A 8 -17.49 -19.78 -13.44
CA PHE A 8 -16.22 -19.35 -12.84
C PHE A 8 -15.15 -20.45 -12.90
N CYS A 9 -15.49 -21.71 -12.60
CA CYS A 9 -14.56 -22.83 -12.73
C CYS A 9 -14.12 -23.03 -14.19
N ALA A 10 -15.04 -22.93 -15.15
CA ALA A 10 -14.71 -23.01 -16.57
C ALA A 10 -13.78 -21.86 -17.01
N PHE A 11 -13.95 -20.66 -16.46
CA PHE A 11 -13.03 -19.55 -16.63
C PHE A 11 -11.62 -19.89 -16.10
N LEU A 12 -11.51 -20.40 -14.87
CA LEU A 12 -10.21 -20.78 -14.29
C LEU A 12 -9.49 -21.88 -15.09
N GLU A 13 -10.24 -22.85 -15.62
CA GLU A 13 -9.70 -23.94 -16.46
C GLU A 13 -9.18 -23.43 -17.82
N SER A 14 -9.92 -22.51 -18.44
CA SER A 14 -9.64 -22.03 -19.79
C SER A 14 -8.66 -20.86 -19.84
N ALA A 15 -8.89 -19.81 -19.04
CA ALA A 15 -8.09 -18.59 -19.05
C ALA A 15 -6.81 -18.74 -18.23
N ARG A 16 -6.84 -19.58 -17.17
CA ARG A 16 -5.72 -19.81 -16.24
C ARG A 16 -5.02 -18.52 -15.81
N PRO A 17 -5.73 -17.58 -15.16
CA PRO A 17 -5.13 -16.32 -14.72
C PRO A 17 -3.94 -16.59 -13.79
N ASP A 18 -2.87 -15.80 -13.93
CA ASP A 18 -1.65 -15.95 -13.13
C ASP A 18 -1.82 -15.33 -11.73
N VAL A 19 -2.67 -15.97 -10.93
CA VAL A 19 -3.10 -15.54 -9.60
C VAL A 19 -3.35 -16.75 -8.71
N GLU A 20 -2.98 -16.65 -7.44
CA GLU A 20 -3.37 -17.64 -6.43
C GLU A 20 -4.64 -17.19 -5.73
N ILE A 21 -5.58 -18.11 -5.50
CA ILE A 21 -6.79 -17.81 -4.73
C ILE A 21 -6.67 -18.50 -3.38
N VAL A 22 -6.87 -17.74 -2.30
CA VAL A 22 -6.95 -18.29 -0.94
C VAL A 22 -8.34 -18.09 -0.37
N ASP A 23 -8.83 -19.07 0.36
CA ASP A 23 -10.13 -18.99 1.03
C ASP A 23 -10.08 -18.18 2.34
N GLY A 24 -11.21 -18.06 3.03
CA GLY A 24 -11.31 -17.33 4.29
C GLY A 24 -10.53 -17.95 5.47
N THR A 25 -9.94 -19.14 5.30
CA THR A 25 -9.05 -19.78 6.27
C THR A 25 -7.56 -19.56 5.94
N GLY A 26 -7.27 -18.90 4.83
CA GLY A 26 -5.90 -18.73 4.30
C GLY A 26 -5.40 -19.92 3.49
N LYS A 27 -6.24 -20.93 3.22
CA LYS A 27 -5.85 -22.08 2.40
C LYS A 27 -5.86 -21.69 0.92
N THR A 28 -4.78 -21.97 0.20
CA THR A 28 -4.75 -21.89 -1.28
C THR A 28 -5.73 -22.91 -1.86
N VAL A 29 -6.74 -22.42 -2.58
CA VAL A 29 -7.77 -23.24 -3.25
C VAL A 29 -7.62 -23.26 -4.77
N TYR A 30 -6.84 -22.33 -5.32
CA TYR A 30 -6.45 -22.30 -6.73
C TYR A 30 -5.02 -21.79 -6.88
N SER A 31 -4.29 -22.42 -7.81
CA SER A 31 -3.03 -21.94 -8.36
C SER A 31 -2.99 -22.35 -9.83
N PRO A 32 -2.46 -21.53 -10.75
CA PRO A 32 -2.42 -21.85 -12.18
C PRO A 32 -1.57 -23.09 -12.50
N GLU A 33 -0.64 -23.44 -11.61
CA GLU A 33 0.21 -24.64 -11.71
C GLU A 33 -0.48 -25.91 -11.21
N PHE A 34 -1.63 -25.77 -10.53
CA PHE A 34 -2.31 -26.91 -9.93
C PHE A 34 -2.90 -27.81 -11.03
N VAL A 35 -2.39 -29.04 -11.11
CA VAL A 35 -2.85 -30.07 -12.05
C VAL A 35 -4.07 -30.83 -11.51
N GLY A 36 -4.42 -30.62 -10.23
CA GLY A 36 -5.62 -31.18 -9.61
C GLY A 36 -6.89 -30.43 -10.03
N GLY A 37 -8.03 -31.12 -10.01
CA GLY A 37 -9.32 -30.52 -10.37
C GLY A 37 -9.75 -29.39 -9.42
N LEU A 38 -10.77 -28.63 -9.83
CA LEU A 38 -11.27 -27.45 -9.10
C LEU A 38 -12.20 -27.77 -7.91
N ASP A 39 -12.03 -28.91 -7.25
CA ASP A 39 -12.92 -29.32 -6.14
C ASP A 39 -12.80 -28.40 -4.93
N GLU A 40 -11.59 -27.93 -4.61
CA GLU A 40 -11.36 -26.99 -3.51
C GLU A 40 -11.97 -25.62 -3.81
N VAL A 41 -11.85 -25.14 -5.06
CA VAL A 41 -12.54 -23.93 -5.52
C VAL A 41 -14.05 -24.07 -5.38
N ARG A 42 -14.64 -25.20 -5.81
CA ARG A 42 -16.07 -25.46 -5.68
C ARG A 42 -16.53 -25.45 -4.22
N ALA A 43 -15.71 -25.98 -3.32
CA ALA A 43 -15.99 -25.97 -1.88
C ALA A 43 -15.93 -24.55 -1.30
N ALA A 44 -14.90 -23.77 -1.66
CA ALA A 44 -14.73 -22.39 -1.20
C ALA A 44 -15.82 -21.44 -1.73
N LEU A 45 -16.33 -21.68 -2.94
CA LEU A 45 -17.39 -20.89 -3.57
C LEU A 45 -18.81 -21.39 -3.23
N LYS A 46 -18.96 -22.20 -2.18
CA LYS A 46 -20.27 -22.66 -1.73
C LYS A 46 -21.11 -21.46 -1.30
N GLY A 47 -22.19 -21.21 -2.04
CA GLY A 47 -23.08 -20.06 -1.80
C GLY A 47 -22.80 -18.85 -2.70
N LEU A 48 -21.89 -18.98 -3.67
CA LEU A 48 -21.63 -17.94 -4.66
C LEU A 48 -22.91 -17.49 -5.36
N ALA A 49 -23.19 -16.20 -5.26
CA ALA A 49 -24.27 -15.57 -6.01
C ALA A 49 -23.92 -15.48 -7.51
N SER A 50 -24.93 -15.52 -8.39
CA SER A 50 -24.68 -15.52 -9.84
C SER A 50 -23.98 -14.26 -10.34
N TRP A 51 -24.32 -13.09 -9.78
CA TRP A 51 -23.66 -11.82 -10.10
C TRP A 51 -22.24 -11.75 -9.53
N ALA A 52 -22.04 -12.24 -8.30
CA ALA A 52 -20.74 -12.28 -7.65
C ALA A 52 -19.72 -13.13 -8.43
N GLY A 53 -20.16 -14.23 -9.06
CA GLY A 53 -19.29 -15.05 -9.90
C GLY A 53 -18.70 -14.32 -11.11
N ALA A 54 -19.52 -13.52 -11.81
CA ALA A 54 -19.03 -12.69 -12.91
C ALA A 54 -18.14 -11.54 -12.40
N SER A 55 -18.47 -10.98 -11.22
CA SER A 55 -17.65 -9.95 -10.59
C SER A 55 -16.26 -10.47 -10.24
N LEU A 56 -16.18 -11.63 -9.60
CA LEU A 56 -14.93 -12.27 -9.20
C LEU A 56 -14.08 -12.63 -10.42
N GLU A 57 -14.71 -13.08 -11.52
CA GLU A 57 -14.00 -13.28 -12.78
C GLU A 57 -13.33 -11.98 -13.27
N ALA A 58 -14.06 -10.85 -13.24
CA ALA A 58 -13.51 -9.56 -13.65
C ALA A 58 -12.33 -9.14 -12.75
N ASP A 59 -12.42 -9.38 -11.45
CA ASP A 59 -11.37 -9.05 -10.49
C ASP A 59 -10.09 -9.87 -10.77
N LEU A 60 -10.22 -11.19 -11.02
CA LEU A 60 -9.07 -12.03 -11.35
C LEU A 60 -8.45 -11.73 -12.72
N ARG A 61 -9.27 -11.34 -13.71
CA ARG A 61 -8.76 -10.86 -15.00
C ARG A 61 -7.93 -9.59 -14.83
N LEU A 62 -8.38 -8.67 -13.97
CA LEU A 62 -7.66 -7.44 -13.66
C LEU A 62 -6.32 -7.73 -12.99
N VAL A 63 -6.29 -8.65 -12.02
CA VAL A 63 -5.04 -9.09 -11.36
C VAL A 63 -4.05 -9.67 -12.37
N ASP A 64 -4.51 -10.58 -13.23
CA ASP A 64 -3.70 -11.20 -14.28
C ASP A 64 -3.19 -10.16 -15.30
N GLU A 65 -4.06 -9.26 -15.76
CA GLU A 65 -3.71 -8.18 -16.69
C GLU A 65 -2.60 -7.28 -16.12
N LYS A 66 -2.81 -6.72 -14.92
CA LYS A 66 -1.85 -5.81 -14.29
C LYS A 66 -0.52 -6.50 -13.99
N SER A 67 -0.56 -7.76 -13.53
CA SER A 67 0.66 -8.55 -13.29
C SER A 67 1.44 -8.80 -14.58
N ARG A 68 0.76 -9.18 -15.66
CA ARG A 68 1.40 -9.35 -16.97
C ARG A 68 1.97 -8.05 -17.52
N MET A 69 1.28 -6.93 -17.36
CA MET A 69 1.79 -5.61 -17.77
C MET A 69 3.11 -5.27 -17.06
N VAL A 70 3.19 -5.51 -15.74
CA VAL A 70 4.42 -5.27 -14.98
C VAL A 70 5.52 -6.22 -15.46
N LEU A 71 5.27 -7.54 -15.46
CA LEU A 71 6.28 -8.53 -15.82
C LEU A 71 6.80 -8.34 -17.25
N ALA A 72 5.92 -8.07 -18.22
CA ALA A 72 6.31 -7.83 -19.61
C ALA A 72 7.11 -6.53 -19.80
N SER A 73 7.06 -5.60 -18.85
CA SER A 73 7.86 -4.38 -18.87
C SER A 73 9.30 -4.57 -18.39
N LEU A 74 9.58 -5.67 -17.69
CA LEU A 74 10.89 -5.97 -17.15
C LEU A 74 11.74 -6.66 -18.22
N ARG A 75 13.01 -6.26 -18.32
CA ARG A 75 13.96 -6.92 -19.23
C ARG A 75 14.21 -8.36 -18.83
N ASP A 76 14.27 -8.60 -17.53
CA ASP A 76 14.47 -9.90 -16.93
C ASP A 76 13.61 -9.99 -15.65
N PRO A 77 12.42 -10.59 -15.71
CA PRO A 77 11.58 -10.80 -14.52
C PRO A 77 12.23 -11.73 -13.48
N ASP A 78 13.24 -12.52 -13.86
CA ASP A 78 13.91 -13.43 -12.94
C ASP A 78 14.82 -12.74 -11.93
N ILE A 79 15.07 -11.44 -12.10
CA ILE A 79 15.79 -10.63 -11.12
C ILE A 79 14.95 -10.28 -9.87
N LEU A 80 13.61 -10.37 -9.97
CA LEU A 80 12.74 -10.04 -8.84
C LEU A 80 12.99 -10.99 -7.68
N SER A 81 13.03 -10.45 -6.46
CA SER A 81 13.30 -11.24 -5.28
C SER A 81 12.28 -12.38 -5.12
N ARG A 82 12.75 -13.52 -4.61
CA ARG A 82 11.89 -14.66 -4.24
C ARG A 82 11.54 -14.67 -2.75
N THR A 83 11.96 -13.65 -2.04
CA THR A 83 11.68 -13.42 -0.63
C THR A 83 11.38 -11.95 -0.45
N SER A 84 10.34 -11.61 0.29
CA SER A 84 10.06 -10.24 0.66
C SER A 84 9.77 -10.19 2.15
N ASP A 85 10.36 -9.19 2.80
CA ASP A 85 10.08 -8.89 4.22
C ASP A 85 8.83 -8.00 4.35
N VAL A 86 8.25 -7.57 3.22
CA VAL A 86 7.12 -6.66 3.11
C VAL A 86 5.92 -7.41 2.53
N VAL A 87 5.34 -8.34 3.31
CA VAL A 87 4.10 -9.02 2.92
C VAL A 87 3.00 -8.62 3.90
N GLU A 88 2.29 -7.53 3.60
CA GLU A 88 1.08 -7.15 4.35
C GLU A 88 -0.12 -7.92 3.80
N GLN A 89 -0.53 -8.99 4.50
CA GLN A 89 -1.64 -9.85 4.06
C GLN A 89 -3.02 -9.25 4.34
N ASP A 90 -3.08 -8.20 5.14
CA ASP A 90 -4.32 -7.62 5.69
C ASP A 90 -5.15 -6.87 4.65
N GLY A 91 -4.61 -6.64 3.45
CA GLY A 91 -5.31 -5.99 2.33
C GLY A 91 -6.14 -6.94 1.46
N GLY A 92 -6.13 -8.25 1.72
CA GLY A 92 -6.80 -9.25 0.90
C GLY A 92 -6.17 -9.49 -0.49
N VAL A 93 -5.15 -8.71 -0.86
CA VAL A 93 -4.33 -8.90 -2.04
C VAL A 93 -2.90 -8.62 -1.65
N TYR A 94 -2.02 -9.58 -1.88
CA TYR A 94 -0.61 -9.48 -1.52
C TYR A 94 0.25 -10.29 -2.50
N ILE A 95 1.54 -10.03 -2.58
CA ILE A 95 2.44 -10.85 -3.39
C ILE A 95 3.06 -11.99 -2.59
N ARG A 96 3.06 -13.19 -3.17
CA ARG A 96 3.90 -14.29 -2.76
C ARG A 96 5.21 -14.23 -3.53
N ALA A 97 6.23 -13.64 -2.92
CA ALA A 97 7.54 -13.45 -3.54
C ALA A 97 8.16 -14.79 -4.01
N ASP A 98 8.02 -15.86 -3.22
CA ASP A 98 8.55 -17.20 -3.54
C ASP A 98 8.07 -17.74 -4.89
N ARG A 99 6.85 -17.35 -5.26
CA ARG A 99 6.18 -17.72 -6.51
C ARG A 99 6.06 -16.59 -7.51
N ARG A 100 6.47 -15.36 -7.13
CA ARG A 100 6.26 -14.10 -7.86
C ARG A 100 4.84 -14.02 -8.42
N ARG A 101 3.88 -14.15 -7.53
CA ARG A 101 2.47 -14.23 -7.91
C ARG A 101 1.62 -13.48 -6.91
N ILE A 102 0.61 -12.79 -7.42
CA ILE A 102 -0.41 -12.18 -6.57
C ILE A 102 -1.30 -13.27 -5.97
N VAL A 103 -1.53 -13.15 -4.67
CA VAL A 103 -2.58 -13.88 -3.98
C VAL A 103 -3.79 -12.98 -3.85
N TYR A 104 -4.95 -13.52 -4.19
CA TYR A 104 -6.27 -12.92 -4.02
C TYR A 104 -7.04 -13.70 -2.94
N THR A 105 -7.38 -13.05 -1.84
CA THR A 105 -8.21 -13.66 -0.78
C THR A 105 -9.68 -13.57 -1.17
N LEU A 106 -10.43 -14.65 -0.96
CA LEU A 106 -11.90 -14.59 -1.12
C LEU A 106 -12.56 -13.76 -0.01
N ASN A 107 -11.92 -13.67 1.16
CA ASN A 107 -12.34 -12.80 2.25
C ASN A 107 -11.57 -11.47 2.17
N GLN A 108 -12.18 -10.47 1.53
CA GLN A 108 -11.62 -9.12 1.43
C GLN A 108 -12.13 -8.27 2.60
N PRO A 109 -11.29 -7.44 3.24
CA PRO A 109 -11.74 -6.57 4.32
C PRO A 109 -12.89 -5.66 3.87
N GLY A 110 -14.05 -5.78 4.52
CA GLY A 110 -15.23 -4.97 4.22
C GLY A 110 -15.94 -5.31 2.90
N PHE A 111 -15.62 -6.44 2.25
CA PHE A 111 -16.24 -6.85 0.99
C PHE A 111 -16.37 -8.39 0.89
N ASP A 112 -17.60 -8.90 0.79
CA ASP A 112 -17.86 -10.34 0.63
C ASP A 112 -17.89 -10.72 -0.86
N THR A 113 -16.76 -11.17 -1.40
CA THR A 113 -16.60 -11.54 -2.82
C THR A 113 -17.52 -12.69 -3.29
N ILE A 114 -18.10 -13.45 -2.35
CA ILE A 114 -18.99 -14.57 -2.65
C ILE A 114 -20.44 -14.10 -2.83
N ARG A 115 -20.81 -12.99 -2.19
CA ARG A 115 -22.20 -12.51 -2.14
C ARG A 115 -22.43 -11.21 -2.89
N GLU A 116 -21.39 -10.39 -3.00
CA GLU A 116 -21.49 -9.02 -3.48
C GLU A 116 -20.77 -8.85 -4.83
N GLU A 117 -21.21 -7.86 -5.60
CA GLU A 117 -20.48 -7.41 -6.78
C GLU A 117 -19.50 -6.31 -6.36
N GLY A 118 -18.25 -6.42 -6.83
CA GLY A 118 -17.23 -5.41 -6.61
C GLY A 118 -17.66 -4.10 -7.25
N SER A 119 -17.65 -3.02 -6.48
CA SER A 119 -17.93 -1.69 -7.02
C SER A 119 -16.80 -1.23 -7.97
N PRO A 120 -17.03 -0.20 -8.81
CA PRO A 120 -15.95 0.41 -9.58
C PRO A 120 -14.77 0.86 -8.71
N PHE A 121 -15.07 1.40 -7.52
CA PHE A 121 -14.05 1.80 -6.54
C PHE A 121 -13.21 0.61 -6.06
N HIS A 122 -13.84 -0.53 -5.76
CA HIS A 122 -13.13 -1.75 -5.37
C HIS A 122 -12.12 -2.17 -6.45
N ARG A 123 -12.53 -2.19 -7.71
CA ARG A 123 -11.65 -2.58 -8.82
C ARG A 123 -10.51 -1.59 -9.07
N GLN A 124 -10.78 -0.30 -8.94
CA GLN A 124 -9.75 0.73 -9.02
C GLN A 124 -8.69 0.53 -7.92
N LEU A 125 -9.12 0.25 -6.69
CA LEU A 125 -8.22 -0.04 -5.58
C LEU A 125 -7.47 -1.36 -5.77
N LEU A 126 -8.15 -2.41 -6.25
CA LEU A 126 -7.57 -3.72 -6.57
C LEU A 126 -6.45 -3.58 -7.59
N ALA A 127 -6.70 -2.91 -8.71
CA ALA A 127 -5.68 -2.61 -9.71
C ALA A 127 -4.46 -1.94 -9.08
N ALA A 128 -4.68 -0.88 -8.30
CA ALA A 128 -3.60 -0.15 -7.68
C ALA A 128 -2.80 -1.01 -6.68
N ARG A 129 -3.48 -1.83 -5.86
CA ARG A 129 -2.84 -2.77 -4.92
C ARG A 129 -2.03 -3.83 -5.64
N VAL A 130 -2.55 -4.44 -6.70
CA VAL A 130 -1.80 -5.43 -7.49
C VAL A 130 -0.48 -4.86 -7.97
N VAL A 131 -0.52 -3.67 -8.56
CA VAL A 131 0.72 -3.03 -8.99
C VAL A 131 1.56 -2.67 -7.75
N HIS A 132 0.95 -2.19 -6.65
CA HIS A 132 1.58 -1.98 -5.32
C HIS A 132 2.53 -3.08 -4.88
N GLU A 133 2.01 -4.28 -4.80
CA GLU A 133 2.77 -5.44 -4.37
C GLU A 133 3.93 -5.75 -5.32
N TRP A 134 3.75 -5.57 -6.63
CA TRP A 134 4.83 -5.73 -7.58
C TRP A 134 5.94 -4.68 -7.43
N GLY A 135 5.61 -3.45 -7.05
CA GLY A 135 6.61 -2.39 -6.88
C GLY A 135 7.51 -2.63 -5.69
N HIS A 136 7.02 -3.28 -4.63
CA HIS A 136 7.88 -3.74 -3.54
C HIS A 136 8.97 -4.68 -4.07
N LEU A 137 8.62 -5.70 -4.88
CA LEU A 137 9.62 -6.60 -5.46
C LEU A 137 10.57 -5.89 -6.43
N VAL A 138 10.08 -4.93 -7.21
CA VAL A 138 10.91 -4.13 -8.14
C VAL A 138 11.90 -3.26 -7.37
N HIS A 139 11.46 -2.66 -6.25
CA HIS A 139 12.30 -1.88 -5.37
C HIS A 139 13.33 -2.74 -4.64
N GLU A 140 12.92 -3.88 -4.07
CA GLU A 140 13.81 -4.84 -3.42
C GLU A 140 14.88 -5.38 -4.40
N ALA A 141 14.50 -5.61 -5.66
CA ALA A 141 15.40 -6.01 -6.72
C ALA A 141 16.32 -4.88 -7.22
N ARG A 142 16.27 -3.69 -6.60
CA ARG A 142 17.13 -2.53 -6.92
C ARG A 142 16.99 -2.06 -8.37
N LEU A 143 15.80 -2.22 -8.94
CA LEU A 143 15.50 -1.74 -10.29
C LEU A 143 15.16 -0.25 -10.31
N ILE A 144 14.89 0.33 -9.13
CA ILE A 144 14.69 1.76 -8.94
C ILE A 144 15.64 2.24 -7.86
N GLU A 145 16.72 2.91 -8.28
CA GLU A 145 17.76 3.42 -7.40
C GLU A 145 18.07 4.87 -7.71
N VAL A 146 18.61 5.56 -6.71
CA VAL A 146 19.27 6.85 -6.92
C VAL A 146 20.55 6.61 -7.73
N PRO A 147 20.69 7.22 -8.92
CA PRO A 147 21.89 7.04 -9.73
C PRO A 147 23.11 7.59 -8.98
N GLU A 148 24.27 6.95 -9.13
CA GLU A 148 25.48 7.31 -8.38
C GLU A 148 25.88 8.78 -8.60
N THR A 149 25.61 9.33 -9.78
CA THR A 149 25.84 10.75 -10.10
C THR A 149 25.03 11.72 -9.23
N ARG A 150 23.97 11.25 -8.57
CA ARG A 150 23.11 12.03 -7.67
C ARG A 150 23.23 11.59 -6.21
N ARG A 151 24.23 10.75 -5.87
CA ARG A 151 24.43 10.27 -4.50
C ARG A 151 24.62 11.43 -3.52
N ALA A 152 25.44 12.41 -3.89
CA ALA A 152 25.69 13.59 -3.06
C ALA A 152 24.40 14.41 -2.79
N GLU A 153 23.56 14.61 -3.81
CA GLU A 153 22.26 15.29 -3.65
C GLU A 153 21.33 14.51 -2.71
N TYR A 154 21.34 13.19 -2.80
CA TYR A 154 20.55 12.33 -1.93
C TYR A 154 21.03 12.42 -0.48
N ASP A 155 22.34 12.33 -0.24
CA ASP A 155 22.91 12.43 1.10
C ASP A 155 22.65 13.81 1.72
N GLU A 156 22.73 14.88 0.93
CA GLU A 156 22.36 16.24 1.34
C GLU A 156 20.87 16.33 1.71
N ALA A 157 19.98 15.75 0.90
CA ALA A 157 18.55 15.73 1.16
C ALA A 157 18.20 14.93 2.43
N VAL A 158 18.90 13.80 2.68
CA VAL A 158 18.76 13.04 3.93
C VAL A 158 19.20 13.89 5.13
N GLY A 159 20.36 14.57 5.03
CA GLY A 159 20.82 15.48 6.08
C GLY A 159 19.85 16.63 6.36
N ALA A 160 19.24 17.20 5.31
CA ALA A 160 18.22 18.23 5.45
C ALA A 160 16.94 17.71 6.14
N LEU A 161 16.53 16.47 5.84
CA LEU A 161 15.41 15.82 6.53
C LEU A 161 15.70 15.57 8.02
N GLU A 162 16.91 15.10 8.35
CA GLU A 162 17.34 14.93 9.74
C GLU A 162 17.32 16.25 10.52
N GLN A 163 17.80 17.33 9.90
CA GLN A 163 17.77 18.65 10.50
C GLN A 163 16.33 19.15 10.68
N CYS A 164 15.47 18.96 9.67
CA CYS A 164 14.06 19.37 9.76
C CYS A 164 13.35 18.69 10.94
N TRP A 165 13.56 17.39 11.15
CA TRP A 165 13.01 16.69 12.31
C TRP A 165 13.59 17.17 13.64
N THR A 166 14.88 17.52 13.68
CA THR A 166 15.50 18.13 14.85
C THR A 166 14.80 19.45 15.20
N ASP A 167 14.64 20.33 14.20
CA ASP A 167 14.00 21.63 14.37
C ASP A 167 12.54 21.49 14.85
N ILE A 168 11.79 20.50 14.30
CA ILE A 168 10.42 20.20 14.71
C ILE A 168 10.37 19.82 16.20
N VAL A 169 11.23 18.91 16.65
CA VAL A 169 11.27 18.43 18.05
C VAL A 169 11.75 19.53 19.01
N GLU A 170 12.68 20.39 18.58
CA GLU A 170 13.11 21.54 19.37
C GLU A 170 12.03 22.62 19.49
N ALA A 171 11.23 22.80 18.44
CA ALA A 171 10.13 23.77 18.42
C ALA A 171 8.85 23.30 19.14
N MET A 172 8.78 22.02 19.56
CA MET A 172 7.63 21.47 20.27
C MET A 172 7.34 22.26 21.57
N PRO A 173 6.08 22.64 21.82
CA PRO A 173 5.71 23.30 23.06
C PRO A 173 6.04 22.49 24.32
N ALA A 174 6.56 23.17 25.35
CA ALA A 174 6.99 22.54 26.62
C ALA A 174 5.92 21.67 27.30
N ARG A 175 4.63 21.92 27.06
CA ARG A 175 3.53 21.10 27.58
C ARG A 175 3.42 19.70 26.94
N LEU A 176 4.17 19.45 25.87
CA LEU A 176 4.26 18.16 25.17
C LEU A 176 5.58 17.44 25.46
N GLU A 177 6.41 17.99 26.35
CA GLU A 177 7.75 17.47 26.62
C GLU A 177 7.70 16.02 27.14
N GLU A 178 6.75 15.69 28.01
CA GLU A 178 6.55 14.34 28.54
C GLU A 178 6.18 13.36 27.41
N ASP A 179 5.10 13.66 26.66
CA ASP A 179 4.66 12.84 25.51
C ASP A 179 5.78 12.61 24.47
N VAL A 180 6.52 13.68 24.13
CA VAL A 180 7.63 13.63 23.16
C VAL A 180 8.81 12.82 23.72
N THR A 181 9.11 12.95 25.01
CA THR A 181 10.20 12.20 25.64
C THR A 181 9.87 10.72 25.69
N ASP A 182 8.68 10.36 26.17
CA ASP A 182 8.22 8.97 26.28
C ASP A 182 8.22 8.28 24.91
N GLU A 183 7.73 8.98 23.87
CA GLU A 183 7.73 8.43 22.52
C GLU A 183 9.13 8.26 21.95
N LEU A 184 10.03 9.24 22.14
CA LEU A 184 11.43 9.11 21.73
C LEU A 184 12.12 7.95 22.46
N GLU A 185 11.86 7.75 23.75
CA GLU A 185 12.38 6.61 24.52
C GLU A 185 11.87 5.27 23.96
N GLY A 186 10.58 5.20 23.59
CA GLY A 186 9.99 4.06 22.90
C GLY A 186 10.63 3.77 21.53
N MET A 187 11.11 4.81 20.85
CA MET A 187 11.89 4.70 19.61
C MET A 187 13.39 4.49 19.84
N HIS A 188 13.83 4.32 21.11
CA HIS A 188 15.24 4.24 21.51
C HIS A 188 16.09 5.45 21.07
N ALA A 189 15.49 6.63 21.12
CA ALA A 189 16.09 7.91 20.78
C ALA A 189 16.19 8.82 22.01
N THR A 190 17.21 9.68 22.02
CA THR A 190 17.23 10.91 22.84
C THR A 190 16.89 12.11 21.97
N ARG A 191 16.58 13.25 22.61
CA ARG A 191 16.34 14.52 21.90
C ARG A 191 17.47 14.90 20.94
N ALA A 192 18.73 14.69 21.34
CA ALA A 192 19.90 14.96 20.51
C ALA A 192 20.02 14.03 19.28
N SER A 193 19.34 12.88 19.30
CA SER A 193 19.32 11.91 18.19
C SER A 193 17.98 11.84 17.46
N ALA A 194 16.99 12.64 17.89
CA ALA A 194 15.61 12.56 17.42
C ALA A 194 15.52 12.79 15.92
N GLY A 195 16.20 13.80 15.38
CA GLY A 195 16.22 14.10 13.95
C GLY A 195 16.59 12.91 13.09
N ARG A 196 17.68 12.23 13.44
CA ARG A 196 18.15 11.03 12.74
C ARG A 196 17.18 9.86 12.84
N VAL A 197 16.63 9.60 14.03
CA VAL A 197 15.70 8.47 14.23
C VAL A 197 14.38 8.69 13.49
N LEU A 198 13.83 9.91 13.56
CA LEU A 198 12.60 10.27 12.86
C LEU A 198 12.80 10.29 11.34
N ALA A 199 13.92 10.82 10.84
CA ALA A 199 14.25 10.75 9.41
C ALA A 199 14.33 9.29 8.93
N ARG A 200 14.98 8.41 9.72
CA ARG A 200 15.02 6.98 9.40
C ARG A 200 13.63 6.35 9.41
N ALA A 201 12.78 6.72 10.36
CA ALA A 201 11.39 6.27 10.40
C ALA A 201 10.60 6.74 9.17
N THR A 202 10.77 8.00 8.74
CA THR A 202 10.20 8.53 7.49
C THR A 202 10.69 7.74 6.28
N LEU A 203 12.00 7.55 6.15
CA LEU A 203 12.62 6.84 5.03
C LEU A 203 12.37 5.33 5.04
N SER A 204 11.99 4.74 6.17
CA SER A 204 11.56 3.33 6.21
C SER A 204 10.33 3.06 5.35
N ARG A 205 9.53 4.10 5.06
CA ARG A 205 8.39 4.06 4.15
C ARG A 205 8.72 4.47 2.71
N LEU A 206 10.00 4.71 2.40
CA LEU A 206 10.41 5.10 1.05
C LEU A 206 10.10 4.00 0.03
N SER A 207 10.09 2.72 0.43
CA SER A 207 9.66 1.60 -0.39
C SER A 207 8.23 1.78 -0.92
N ASP A 208 7.28 2.20 -0.06
CA ASP A 208 5.90 2.50 -0.45
C ASP A 208 5.84 3.65 -1.46
N TYR A 209 6.64 4.70 -1.24
CA TYR A 209 6.70 5.85 -2.14
C TYR A 209 7.28 5.47 -3.50
N VAL A 210 8.40 4.75 -3.53
CA VAL A 210 9.06 4.27 -4.76
C VAL A 210 8.13 3.36 -5.54
N SER A 211 7.44 2.47 -4.82
CA SER A 211 6.35 1.65 -5.33
C SER A 211 5.31 2.54 -6.01
N ASN A 212 4.75 3.52 -5.30
CA ASN A 212 3.73 4.43 -5.87
C ASN A 212 4.22 5.20 -7.11
N VAL A 213 5.49 5.62 -7.15
CA VAL A 213 6.10 6.25 -8.33
C VAL A 213 6.14 5.27 -9.51
N PHE A 214 6.54 4.02 -9.28
CA PHE A 214 6.57 2.98 -10.31
C PHE A 214 5.18 2.72 -10.89
N PHE A 215 4.12 2.74 -10.08
CA PHE A 215 2.77 2.38 -10.55
C PHE A 215 2.11 3.40 -11.44
N ARG A 216 2.55 4.66 -11.40
CA ARG A 216 2.03 5.71 -12.30
C ARG A 216 2.08 5.31 -13.77
N LYS A 217 3.01 4.41 -14.14
CA LYS A 217 3.14 3.87 -15.50
C LYS A 217 2.06 2.84 -15.86
N TYR A 218 1.48 2.13 -14.89
CA TYR A 218 0.55 1.00 -15.10
C TYR A 218 -0.88 1.30 -14.66
N LEU A 219 -1.09 2.41 -13.96
CA LEU A 219 -2.39 2.81 -13.45
C LEU A 219 -2.99 3.93 -14.29
N THR A 220 -4.30 3.86 -14.47
CA THR A 220 -5.10 5.00 -14.92
C THR A 220 -5.14 6.09 -13.84
N PRO A 221 -5.46 7.35 -14.19
CA PRO A 221 -5.62 8.41 -13.20
C PRO A 221 -6.60 8.08 -12.08
N ASP A 222 -7.69 7.37 -12.39
CA ASP A 222 -8.70 6.99 -11.41
C ASP A 222 -8.20 5.90 -10.44
N GLU A 223 -7.49 4.89 -10.95
CA GLU A 223 -6.86 3.85 -10.12
C GLU A 223 -5.83 4.45 -9.15
N LEU A 224 -4.97 5.35 -9.66
CA LEU A 224 -3.95 6.04 -8.85
C LEU A 224 -4.59 6.95 -7.79
N SER A 225 -5.59 7.75 -8.19
CA SER A 225 -6.33 8.63 -7.29
C SER A 225 -7.05 7.84 -6.21
N CYS A 226 -7.70 6.72 -6.56
CA CYS A 226 -8.35 5.82 -5.60
C CYS A 226 -7.38 5.31 -4.53
N TYR A 227 -6.19 4.87 -4.94
CA TYR A 227 -5.16 4.36 -4.03
C TYR A 227 -4.66 5.44 -3.07
N VAL A 228 -4.26 6.59 -3.59
CA VAL A 228 -3.74 7.69 -2.78
C VAL A 228 -4.78 8.18 -1.78
N ARG A 229 -6.03 8.35 -2.22
CA ARG A 229 -7.14 8.79 -1.35
C ARG A 229 -7.47 7.79 -0.24
N THR A 230 -7.22 6.50 -0.44
CA THR A 230 -7.46 5.47 0.58
C THR A 230 -6.34 5.41 1.61
N ASN A 231 -5.12 5.81 1.22
CA ASN A 231 -3.94 5.77 2.08
C ASN A 231 -3.73 7.05 2.89
N VAL A 232 -4.24 8.21 2.46
CA VAL A 232 -4.19 9.45 3.24
C VAL A 232 -5.43 9.54 4.14
N ARG A 233 -5.28 9.25 5.44
CA ARG A 233 -6.41 9.15 6.39
C ARG A 233 -6.01 9.55 7.81
N HIS A 234 -7.00 9.70 8.69
CA HIS A 234 -6.76 9.97 10.11
C HIS A 234 -6.33 8.67 10.83
N HIS A 235 -5.11 8.58 11.36
CA HIS A 235 -4.61 7.38 12.06
C HIS A 235 -5.14 7.24 13.49
N LEU A 236 -6.32 7.79 13.77
CA LEU A 236 -6.94 7.80 15.12
C LEU A 236 -7.23 6.40 15.68
N ASN A 237 -7.32 5.39 14.83
CA ASN A 237 -7.55 4.00 15.23
C ASN A 237 -6.25 3.21 15.41
N GLU A 238 -5.10 3.87 15.33
CA GLU A 238 -3.78 3.27 15.48
C GLU A 238 -3.16 3.74 16.78
N GLU A 239 -2.48 2.83 17.50
CA GLU A 239 -1.76 3.14 18.74
C GLU A 239 -0.42 3.83 18.44
N LEU A 240 -0.49 4.97 17.76
CA LEU A 240 0.68 5.77 17.38
C LEU A 240 0.77 7.03 18.26
N GLY A 241 1.98 7.32 18.74
CA GLY A 241 2.30 8.61 19.35
C GLY A 241 2.34 9.76 18.33
N PRO A 242 2.37 11.02 18.79
CA PRO A 242 2.35 12.19 17.93
C PRO A 242 3.50 12.26 16.91
N LEU A 243 4.72 11.87 17.27
CA LEU A 243 5.87 11.88 16.35
C LEU A 243 5.74 10.80 15.28
N ALA A 244 5.31 9.59 15.63
CA ALA A 244 5.06 8.51 14.68
C ALA A 244 3.95 8.88 13.70
N GLN A 245 2.89 9.54 14.18
CA GLN A 245 1.83 10.08 13.32
C GLN A 245 2.35 11.19 12.39
N LEU A 246 3.18 12.12 12.89
CA LEU A 246 3.80 13.15 12.03
C LEU A 246 4.68 12.53 10.95
N VAL A 247 5.51 11.56 11.31
CA VAL A 247 6.37 10.82 10.36
C VAL A 247 5.52 10.16 9.27
N ARG A 248 4.41 9.54 9.65
CA ARG A 248 3.49 8.89 8.71
C ARG A 248 2.83 9.91 7.78
N HIS A 249 2.32 11.00 8.34
CA HIS A 249 1.68 12.08 7.58
C HIS A 249 2.64 12.80 6.63
N ALA A 250 3.91 12.98 7.03
CA ALA A 250 4.91 13.57 6.15
C ALA A 250 5.06 12.75 4.85
N MET A 251 5.05 11.42 4.93
CA MET A 251 5.10 10.55 3.75
C MET A 251 3.79 10.53 2.97
N GLU A 252 2.65 10.44 3.66
CA GLU A 252 1.33 10.42 3.02
C GLU A 252 1.02 11.70 2.24
N PHE A 253 1.47 12.86 2.75
CA PHE A 253 1.37 14.12 2.04
C PHE A 253 2.11 14.07 0.69
N GLN A 254 3.29 13.44 0.65
CA GLN A 254 4.06 13.28 -0.60
C GLN A 254 3.32 12.42 -1.63
N TYR A 255 2.45 11.49 -1.21
CA TYR A 255 1.62 10.70 -2.14
C TYR A 255 0.63 11.56 -2.92
N LEU A 256 0.15 12.67 -2.33
CA LEU A 256 -0.83 13.55 -2.97
C LEU A 256 -0.28 14.18 -4.26
N ALA A 257 1.03 14.42 -4.32
CA ALA A 257 1.71 14.90 -5.53
C ALA A 257 1.67 13.87 -6.68
N LEU A 258 1.50 12.59 -6.37
CA LEU A 258 1.42 11.52 -7.38
C LEU A 258 0.03 11.45 -8.02
N ALA A 259 -1.03 11.78 -7.30
CA ALA A 259 -2.44 11.61 -7.72
C ALA A 259 -3.09 12.84 -8.39
N GLU A 260 -2.30 13.84 -8.81
CA GLU A 260 -2.80 15.04 -9.50
C GLU A 260 -3.95 15.77 -8.76
N ILE A 261 -3.93 15.72 -7.42
CA ILE A 261 -4.93 16.38 -6.60
C ILE A 261 -4.76 17.90 -6.73
N ARG A 262 -5.83 18.60 -7.16
CA ARG A 262 -5.79 20.04 -7.43
C ARG A 262 -5.41 20.88 -6.20
N ASP A 263 -5.89 20.50 -5.03
CA ASP A 263 -5.58 21.13 -3.74
C ASP A 263 -5.08 20.07 -2.75
N PRO A 264 -3.79 19.70 -2.80
CA PRO A 264 -3.23 18.68 -1.92
C PRO A 264 -3.34 19.04 -0.44
N MET A 265 -3.11 20.31 -0.09
CA MET A 265 -3.14 20.76 1.31
C MET A 265 -4.57 20.72 1.86
N GLY A 266 -5.54 21.29 1.14
CA GLY A 266 -6.94 21.23 1.57
C GLY A 266 -7.46 19.80 1.68
N TYR A 267 -7.07 18.93 0.74
CA TYR A 267 -7.41 17.51 0.80
C TYR A 267 -6.78 16.82 2.02
N PHE A 268 -5.48 17.03 2.25
CA PHE A 268 -4.76 16.46 3.39
C PHE A 268 -5.41 16.86 4.70
N LEU A 269 -5.60 18.16 4.94
CA LEU A 269 -6.17 18.66 6.20
C LEU A 269 -7.61 18.14 6.41
N GLY A 270 -8.41 18.05 5.35
CA GLY A 270 -9.79 17.57 5.41
C GLY A 270 -9.95 16.06 5.64
N THR A 271 -8.95 15.25 5.33
CA THR A 271 -9.05 13.77 5.39
C THR A 271 -8.22 13.14 6.51
N SER A 272 -7.06 13.72 6.82
CA SER A 272 -6.16 13.24 7.89
C SER A 272 -6.57 13.70 9.28
N TYR A 273 -7.46 14.69 9.39
CA TYR A 273 -7.81 15.36 10.65
C TYR A 273 -6.57 15.98 11.33
N PHE A 274 -5.52 16.27 10.54
CA PHE A 274 -4.25 16.81 11.02
C PHE A 274 -4.44 18.06 11.89
N GLU A 275 -5.35 18.96 11.51
CA GLU A 275 -5.62 20.17 12.30
C GLU A 275 -6.15 19.84 13.70
N VAL A 276 -7.03 18.85 13.81
CA VAL A 276 -7.61 18.45 15.09
C VAL A 276 -6.55 17.77 15.97
N ILE A 277 -5.70 16.95 15.36
CA ILE A 277 -4.67 16.19 16.08
C ILE A 277 -3.52 17.10 16.48
N PHE A 278 -3.04 17.96 15.57
CA PHE A 278 -1.80 18.72 15.75
C PHE A 278 -2.01 20.21 16.03
N PHE A 279 -3.04 20.88 15.49
CA PHE A 279 -3.26 22.31 15.77
C PHE A 279 -4.12 22.51 17.02
N ALA A 280 -5.25 21.81 17.14
CA ALA A 280 -6.13 21.97 18.30
C ALA A 280 -5.49 21.46 19.59
N ARG A 281 -4.67 20.41 19.51
CA ARG A 281 -3.82 19.98 20.63
C ARG A 281 -2.49 20.74 20.71
N GLY A 282 -2.23 21.64 19.75
CA GLY A 282 -1.12 22.58 19.63
C GLY A 282 0.28 21.97 19.67
N TYR A 283 0.47 20.89 18.92
CA TYR A 283 1.75 20.36 18.44
C TYR A 283 2.34 21.21 17.30
N SER A 284 1.54 22.04 16.61
CA SER A 284 2.02 23.01 15.62
C SER A 284 1.29 24.36 15.75
N ARG A 285 1.98 25.46 15.40
CA ARG A 285 1.56 26.84 15.71
C ARG A 285 0.56 27.45 14.72
N SER A 286 0.44 26.95 13.49
CA SER A 286 -0.59 27.35 12.51
C SER A 286 -0.54 26.49 11.24
N SER A 287 -1.61 26.52 10.43
CA SER A 287 -1.66 25.94 9.09
C SER A 287 -0.62 26.52 8.12
N GLU A 288 -0.14 27.74 8.38
CA GLU A 288 0.94 28.39 7.60
C GLU A 288 2.33 27.79 7.86
N CYS A 289 2.51 27.03 8.94
CA CYS A 289 3.79 26.40 9.31
C CYS A 289 3.98 24.98 8.74
N VAL A 290 2.98 24.41 8.06
CA VAL A 290 3.12 23.07 7.45
C VAL A 290 3.84 23.21 6.12
N ARG A 291 5.18 23.27 6.18
CA ARG A 291 6.05 23.01 5.03
C ARG A 291 6.57 21.59 5.17
N PHE A 292 6.01 20.67 4.38
CA PHE A 292 6.61 19.37 4.11
C PHE A 292 7.63 19.51 2.98
#